data_AF-A0A959NT82-F1
#
_entry.id   AF-A0A959NT82-F1
#
_cell.length_a   1.000
_cell.length_b   1.000
_cell.length_c   1.000
_cell.angle_alpha   90.00
_cell.angle_beta   90.00
_cell.angle_gamma   90.00
#
_symmetry.space_group_name_H-M   'P 1'
#
loop_
_entity.id
_entity.type
_entity.pdbx_description
1 polymer ?
#
loop_
_entity_poly.entity_id
_entity_poly.type
_entity_poly.pdbx_seq_one_letter_code
_entity_poly.pdbx_strand_id
1 'polypeptide(L)'
;MKENINLITNRVKFDNMQEQKSLGIAASKENKEFFSIISHNIKNPFATLLGFSDLLLEDYDELNDEERKFYLDEILKSANFTNKYLERFFEWIYYK
;
A
#
# COMPACT_ATOMS: atom_id res chain seq x y z
N MET A 1 28.04 -17.14 37.11
CA MET A 1 26.86 -17.88 36.56
C MET A 1 25.56 -17.07 36.66
N LYS A 2 25.20 -16.50 37.83
CA LYS A 2 23.97 -15.68 37.99
C LYS A 2 23.94 -14.39 37.14
N GLU A 3 25.07 -13.72 36.95
CA GLU A 3 25.14 -12.49 36.13
C GLU A 3 24.84 -12.72 34.64
N ASN A 4 25.34 -13.80 34.05
CA ASN A 4 25.03 -14.16 32.66
C ASN A 4 23.53 -14.44 32.44
N ILE A 5 22.85 -15.05 33.42
CA ILE A 5 21.41 -15.32 33.35
C ILE A 5 20.61 -14.00 33.39
N ASN A 6 21.02 -13.05 34.23
CA ASN A 6 20.39 -11.72 34.28
C ASN A 6 20.61 -10.92 32.99
N LEU A 7 21.81 -10.98 32.39
CA LEU A 7 22.10 -10.32 31.12
C LEU A 7 21.24 -10.87 29.97
N ILE A 8 21.10 -12.20 29.89
CA ILE A 8 20.24 -12.85 28.89
C ILE A 8 18.78 -12.47 29.11
N THR A 9 18.31 -12.49 30.37
CA THR A 9 16.93 -12.15 30.72
C THR A 9 16.59 -10.69 30.37
N ASN A 10 17.52 -9.77 30.61
CA ASN A 10 17.33 -8.36 30.26
C ASN A 10 17.33 -8.14 28.74
N ARG A 11 18.15 -8.89 27.99
CA ARG A 11 18.17 -8.82 26.53
C ARG A 11 16.87 -9.33 25.91
N VAL A 12 16.38 -10.48 26.35
CA VAL A 12 15.09 -11.03 25.91
C VAL A 12 13.93 -10.07 26.24
N LYS A 13 13.95 -9.44 27.43
CA LYS A 13 12.95 -8.42 27.78
C LYS A 13 13.01 -7.19 26.86
N PHE A 14 14.21 -6.74 26.52
CA PHE A 14 14.40 -5.61 25.61
C PHE A 14 13.90 -5.93 24.20
N ASP A 15 14.25 -7.09 23.66
CA ASP A 15 13.83 -7.55 22.33
C ASP A 15 12.29 -7.68 22.25
N ASN A 16 11.67 -8.28 23.26
CA ASN A 16 10.20 -8.36 23.35
C ASN A 16 9.52 -6.98 23.43
N MET A 17 10.15 -6.00 24.08
CA MET A 17 9.59 -4.64 24.18
C MET A 17 9.66 -3.91 22.84
N GLN A 18 10.71 -4.15 22.05
CA GLN A 18 10.81 -3.62 20.69
C GLN A 18 9.81 -4.28 19.74
N GLU A 19 9.63 -5.60 19.86
CA GLU A 19 8.63 -6.34 19.09
C GLU A 19 7.19 -5.92 19.44
N GLN A 20 6.88 -5.72 20.73
CA GLN A 20 5.58 -5.18 21.13
C GLN A 20 5.37 -3.75 20.67
N LYS A 21 6.42 -2.93 20.59
CA LYS A 21 6.34 -1.57 20.06
C LYS A 21 6.09 -1.57 18.54
N SER A 22 6.75 -2.44 17.78
CA SER A 22 6.52 -2.57 16.34
C SER A 22 5.13 -3.12 16.03
N LEU A 23 4.66 -4.12 16.80
CA LEU A 23 3.29 -4.62 16.72
C LEU A 23 2.27 -3.56 17.16
N GLY A 24 2.56 -2.77 18.20
CA GLY A 24 1.70 -1.68 18.68
C GLY A 24 1.55 -0.55 17.66
N ILE A 25 2.63 -0.22 16.94
CA ILE A 25 2.59 0.69 15.79
C ILE A 25 1.74 0.07 14.68
N ALA A 26 1.90 -1.21 14.33
CA ALA A 26 1.01 -1.83 13.33
C ALA A 26 -0.46 -2.01 13.79
N ALA A 27 -0.73 -2.00 15.10
CA ALA A 27 -2.02 -2.39 15.67
C ALA A 27 -2.88 -1.24 16.22
N SER A 28 -2.38 0.01 16.20
CA SER A 28 -3.18 1.15 16.65
C SER A 28 -4.47 1.28 15.82
N LYS A 29 -5.56 1.74 16.46
CA LYS A 29 -6.85 1.92 15.77
C LYS A 29 -6.71 2.88 14.58
N GLU A 30 -5.97 3.96 14.78
CA GLU A 30 -5.66 4.97 13.76
C GLU A 30 -4.90 4.38 12.58
N ASN A 31 -3.96 3.47 12.83
CA ASN A 31 -3.15 2.85 11.79
C ASN A 31 -3.96 1.84 10.99
N LYS A 32 -4.82 1.05 11.65
CA LYS A 32 -5.77 0.16 10.97
C LYS A 32 -6.76 0.92 10.08
N GLU A 33 -7.31 2.03 10.58
CA GLU A 33 -8.21 2.90 9.81
C GLU A 33 -7.48 3.52 8.61
N PHE A 34 -6.26 4.03 8.82
CA PHE A 34 -5.44 4.57 7.73
C PHE A 34 -5.12 3.53 6.66
N PHE A 35 -4.62 2.35 7.03
CA PHE A 35 -4.32 1.28 6.08
C PHE A 35 -5.57 0.80 5.34
N SER A 36 -6.73 0.77 5.99
CA SER A 36 -8.00 0.44 5.33
C SER A 36 -8.37 1.48 4.26
N ILE A 37 -8.25 2.77 4.58
CA ILE A 37 -8.52 3.87 3.65
C ILE A 37 -7.56 3.82 2.45
N ILE A 38 -6.26 3.68 2.71
CA ILE A 38 -5.24 3.59 1.66
C ILE A 38 -5.47 2.35 0.78
N SER A 39 -5.71 1.18 1.37
CA SER A 39 -5.90 -0.06 0.62
C SER A 39 -7.08 0.03 -0.34
N HIS A 40 -8.22 0.60 0.11
CA HIS A 40 -9.37 0.82 -0.75
C HIS A 40 -9.06 1.82 -1.88
N ASN A 41 -8.40 2.92 -1.55
CA ASN A 41 -8.06 3.98 -2.51
C ASN A 41 -6.95 3.61 -3.49
N ILE A 42 -6.19 2.54 -3.23
CA ILE A 42 -5.23 1.96 -4.18
C ILE A 42 -5.89 0.85 -4.99
N LYS A 43 -6.61 -0.07 -4.33
CA LYS A 43 -7.14 -1.28 -4.97
C LYS A 43 -8.17 -0.98 -6.06
N ASN A 44 -9.07 -0.05 -5.81
CA ASN A 44 -10.14 0.28 -6.77
C ASN A 44 -9.59 0.87 -8.08
N PRO A 45 -8.79 1.96 -8.06
CA PRO A 45 -8.20 2.50 -9.28
C PRO A 45 -7.18 1.53 -9.90
N PHE A 46 -6.46 0.73 -9.12
CA PHE A 46 -5.60 -0.29 -9.70
C PHE A 46 -6.40 -1.35 -10.49
N ALA A 47 -7.56 -1.78 -9.99
CA ALA A 47 -8.46 -2.67 -10.72
C ALA A 47 -8.99 -2.00 -12.01
N THR A 48 -9.35 -0.72 -11.94
CA THR A 48 -9.78 0.07 -13.10
C THR A 48 -8.66 0.20 -14.15
N LEU A 49 -7.43 0.46 -13.71
CA LEU A 49 -6.24 0.51 -14.57
C LEU A 49 -6.08 -0.80 -15.36
N LEU A 50 -6.11 -1.92 -14.65
CA LEU A 50 -5.98 -3.24 -15.27
C LEU A 50 -7.14 -3.53 -16.22
N GLY A 51 -8.39 -3.32 -15.78
CA GLY A 51 -9.56 -3.59 -16.62
C GLY A 51 -9.59 -2.78 -17.91
N PHE A 52 -9.29 -1.48 -17.86
CA PHE A 52 -9.22 -0.68 -19.09
C PHE A 52 -8.00 -1.05 -19.96
N SER A 53 -6.89 -1.48 -19.36
CA SER A 53 -5.72 -1.96 -20.13
C SER A 53 -6.04 -3.26 -20.86
N ASP A 54 -6.72 -4.19 -20.19
CA ASP A 54 -7.13 -5.48 -20.77
C ASP A 54 -8.13 -5.25 -21.91
N LEU A 55 -9.19 -4.45 -21.69
CA LEU A 55 -10.18 -4.12 -22.72
C LEU A 55 -9.55 -3.42 -23.93
N LEU A 56 -8.65 -2.45 -23.69
CA LEU A 56 -7.94 -1.77 -24.79
C LEU A 56 -7.09 -2.75 -25.61
N LEU A 57 -6.48 -3.74 -24.97
CA LEU A 57 -5.64 -4.72 -25.64
C LEU A 57 -6.47 -5.74 -26.41
N GLU A 58 -7.58 -6.22 -25.82
CA GLU A 58 -8.49 -7.19 -26.44
C GLU A 58 -9.17 -6.61 -27.69
N ASP A 59 -9.67 -5.38 -27.61
CA ASP A 59 -10.49 -4.78 -28.67
C ASP A 59 -9.70 -3.81 -29.57
N TYR A 60 -8.37 -3.73 -29.43
CA TYR A 60 -7.54 -2.66 -30.02
C TYR A 60 -7.82 -2.38 -31.51
N ASP A 61 -7.91 -3.45 -32.31
CA ASP A 61 -8.10 -3.36 -33.76
C ASP A 61 -9.53 -2.98 -34.16
N GLU A 62 -10.51 -3.18 -33.27
CA GLU A 62 -11.92 -2.87 -33.48
C GLU A 62 -12.27 -1.43 -33.05
N LEU A 63 -11.49 -0.86 -32.13
CA LEU A 63 -11.66 0.50 -31.64
C LEU A 63 -11.16 1.55 -32.65
N ASN A 64 -11.89 2.65 -32.75
CA ASN A 64 -11.41 3.83 -33.43
C ASN A 64 -10.44 4.65 -32.56
N ASP A 65 -9.79 5.65 -33.14
CA ASP A 65 -8.76 6.44 -32.44
C ASP A 65 -9.31 7.25 -31.25
N GLU A 66 -10.56 7.71 -31.30
CA GLU A 66 -11.20 8.43 -30.19
C GLU A 66 -11.47 7.48 -29.02
N GLU A 67 -11.93 6.27 -29.31
CA GLU A 67 -12.15 5.23 -28.30
C GLU A 67 -10.84 4.79 -27.67
N ARG A 68 -9.80 4.48 -28.47
CA ARG A 68 -8.47 4.15 -27.95
C ARG A 68 -7.94 5.25 -27.03
N LYS A 69 -8.12 6.52 -27.42
CA LYS A 69 -7.70 7.66 -26.60
C LYS A 69 -8.49 7.75 -25.29
N PHE A 70 -9.79 7.44 -25.31
CA PHE A 70 -10.60 7.36 -24.10
C PHE A 70 -10.07 6.30 -23.13
N TYR A 71 -9.81 5.08 -23.61
CA TYR A 71 -9.21 4.02 -22.78
C TYR A 71 -7.87 4.44 -22.20
N LEU A 72 -6.97 5.02 -23.00
CA LEU A 72 -5.67 5.51 -22.55
C LEU A 72 -5.78 6.61 -21.50
N ASP A 73 -6.75 7.52 -21.63
CA ASP A 73 -7.01 8.59 -20.66
C ASP A 73 -7.51 8.02 -19.33
N GLU A 74 -8.42 7.03 -19.36
CA GLU A 74 -8.90 6.35 -18.15
C GLU A 74 -7.78 5.56 -17.46
N ILE A 75 -6.93 4.86 -18.22
CA ILE A 75 -5.74 4.19 -17.70
C ILE A 75 -4.81 5.22 -17.01
N LEU A 76 -4.49 6.33 -17.68
CA LEU A 76 -3.59 7.35 -17.13
C LEU A 76 -4.16 8.00 -15.87
N LYS A 77 -5.45 8.34 -15.85
CA LYS A 77 -6.15 8.86 -14.66
C LYS A 77 -6.02 7.87 -13.49
N SER A 78 -6.26 6.59 -13.76
CA SER A 78 -6.23 5.55 -12.74
C SER A 78 -4.81 5.28 -12.22
N ALA A 79 -3.81 5.31 -13.11
CA ALA A 79 -2.40 5.19 -12.75
C ALA A 79 -1.96 6.32 -11.83
N ASN A 80 -2.26 7.56 -12.19
CA ASN A 80 -1.92 8.74 -11.41
C ASN A 80 -2.59 8.74 -10.04
N PHE A 81 -3.87 8.35 -9.98
CA PHE A 81 -4.59 8.23 -8.71
C PHE A 81 -3.93 7.15 -7.83
N THR A 82 -3.66 5.96 -8.38
CA THR A 82 -2.96 4.88 -7.65
C THR A 82 -1.60 5.36 -7.11
N ASN A 83 -0.78 6.00 -7.96
CA ASN A 83 0.52 6.53 -7.56
C ASN A 83 0.42 7.55 -6.43
N LYS A 84 -0.53 8.48 -6.50
CA LYS A 84 -0.76 9.48 -5.43
C LYS A 84 -1.03 8.84 -4.07
N TYR A 85 -1.79 7.74 -4.00
CA TYR A 85 -2.06 7.08 -2.72
C TYR A 85 -0.89 6.21 -2.25
N LEU A 86 -0.09 5.67 -3.17
CA LEU A 86 1.19 5.03 -2.83
C LEU A 86 2.17 6.04 -2.23
N GLU A 87 2.31 7.22 -2.82
CA GLU A 87 3.13 8.31 -2.26
C GLU A 87 2.69 8.66 -0.85
N ARG A 88 1.38 8.88 -0.63
CA ARG A 88 0.82 9.15 0.71
C ARG A 88 1.06 8.01 1.70
N PHE A 89 1.04 6.77 1.24
CA PHE A 89 1.36 5.61 2.06
C PHE A 89 2.83 5.61 2.47
N PHE A 90 3.75 5.88 1.54
CA PHE A 90 5.17 5.98 1.84
C PHE A 90 5.46 7.16 2.77
N GLU A 91 4.88 8.33 2.52
CA GLU A 91 4.98 9.49 3.42
C GLU A 91 4.60 9.11 4.85
N TRP A 92 3.52 8.36 5.01
CA TRP A 92 3.08 7.92 6.32
C TRP A 92 4.05 6.91 6.97
N ILE A 93 4.64 5.98 6.21
CA ILE A 93 5.63 5.02 6.75
C ILE A 93 6.95 5.69 7.15
N TYR A 94 7.37 6.72 6.42
CA TYR A 94 8.69 7.33 6.60
C TYR A 94 8.68 8.57 7.51
N TYR A 95 7.55 9.28 7.61
CA TYR A 95 7.45 10.52 8.39
C TYR A 95 6.60 10.40 9.67
N LYS A 96 5.99 9.25 9.94
CA LYS A 96 5.42 8.89 11.25
C LYS A 96 6.15 7.71 11.88
#